data_AF-A0A5K1D2Z4-F1
#
_entry.id   AF-A0A5K1D2Z4-F1
#
_cell.length_a   1.000
_cell.length_b   1.000
_cell.length_c   1.000
_cell.angle_alpha   90.00
_cell.angle_beta   90.00
_cell.angle_gamma   90.00
#
_symmetry.space_group_name_H-M   'P 1'
#
loop_
_entity.id
_entity.type
_entity.pdbx_description
1 polymer ?
#
loop_
_entity_poly.entity_id
_entity_poly.type
_entity_poly.pdbx_seq_one_letter_code
_entity_poly.pdbx_strand_id
1 'polypeptide(L)'
;FFVDNIPIRIYPRKSRATFPLRPMWVYGSIWDASSWATENGRYKADYRYQPFVAWFSRFIMRGCSAYAPMTCRHVAGSPVGAFGLTYRQRLTMHWAQRYYMVYDYCKDYTRDRSLTPECWSRH
;
A
#
# COMPACT_ATOMS: atom_id res chain seq x y z
N PHE A 1 1.95 -4.81 0.32
CA PHE A 1 1.29 -4.38 -0.93
C PHE A 1 1.80 -5.24 -2.06
N PHE A 2 0.92 -5.73 -2.94
CA PHE A 2 1.25 -6.67 -4.01
C PHE A 2 0.62 -6.25 -5.33
N VAL A 3 1.30 -6.58 -6.44
CA VAL A 3 0.77 -6.58 -7.82
C VAL A 3 1.17 -7.91 -8.43
N ASP A 4 0.22 -8.71 -8.91
CA ASP A 4 0.47 -10.05 -9.48
C ASP A 4 1.36 -10.97 -8.61
N ASN A 5 1.11 -10.97 -7.30
CA ASN A 5 1.90 -11.66 -6.27
C ASN A 5 3.35 -11.15 -6.09
N ILE A 6 3.75 -10.09 -6.78
CA ILE A 6 5.01 -9.38 -6.58
C ILE A 6 4.83 -8.36 -5.46
N PRO A 7 5.55 -8.49 -4.33
CA PRO A 7 5.55 -7.47 -3.29
C PRO A 7 6.19 -6.20 -3.82
N ILE A 8 5.52 -5.05 -3.67
CA ILE A 8 6.05 -3.73 -4.09
C ILE A 8 6.42 -2.85 -2.88
N ARG A 9 5.81 -3.12 -1.72
CA ARG A 9 6.07 -2.40 -0.46
C ARG A 9 5.72 -3.27 0.74
N ILE A 10 6.60 -3.25 1.73
CA ILE A 10 6.31 -3.65 3.12
C ILE A 10 6.26 -2.38 3.96
N TYR A 11 5.29 -2.30 4.87
CA TYR A 11 5.25 -1.29 5.91
C TYR A 11 5.26 -2.01 7.26
N PRO A 12 6.44 -2.20 7.89
CA PRO A 12 6.54 -2.94 9.14
C PRO A 12 5.98 -2.13 10.30
N ARG A 13 5.39 -2.79 11.29
CA ARG A 13 4.99 -2.15 12.54
C ARG A 13 6.22 -1.76 13.34
N LYS A 14 6.57 -0.47 13.30
CA LYS A 14 7.67 0.11 14.09
C LYS A 14 7.20 0.78 15.37
N SER A 15 5.98 1.33 15.39
CA SER A 15 5.36 1.90 16.59
C SER A 15 3.83 1.73 16.55
N ARG A 16 3.15 1.96 17.68
CA ARG A 16 1.67 2.05 17.71
C ARG A 16 1.15 3.32 17.03
N ALA A 17 1.93 4.40 17.06
CA ALA A 17 1.55 5.69 16.49
C ALA A 17 1.56 5.70 14.96
N THR A 18 2.46 4.91 14.36
CA THR A 18 2.65 4.88 12.91
C THR A 18 1.98 3.69 12.23
N PHE A 19 1.40 2.74 12.97
CA PHE A 19 0.83 1.52 12.39
C PHE A 19 -0.69 1.41 12.63
N PRO A 20 -1.49 1.01 11.61
CA PRO A 20 -2.93 0.85 11.78
C PRO A 20 -3.26 -0.33 12.72
N LEU A 21 -3.99 -0.04 13.80
CA LEU A 21 -4.38 -1.03 14.83
C LEU A 21 -5.89 -1.13 15.04
N ARG A 22 -6.69 -0.37 14.27
CA ARG A 22 -8.16 -0.37 14.36
C ARG A 22 -8.75 -1.19 13.21
N PRO A 23 -9.95 -1.77 13.38
CA PRO A 23 -10.67 -2.40 12.27
C PRO A 23 -10.84 -1.45 11.09
N MET A 24 -10.84 -2.01 9.88
CA MET A 24 -10.92 -1.25 8.63
C MET A 24 -11.97 -1.86 7.71
N TRP A 25 -12.51 -1.02 6.84
CA TRP A 25 -13.38 -1.41 5.73
C TRP A 25 -12.59 -1.38 4.42
N VAL A 26 -13.02 -2.18 3.45
CA VAL A 26 -12.47 -2.15 2.09
C VAL A 26 -13.35 -1.24 1.24
N TYR A 27 -12.71 -0.34 0.48
CA TYR A 27 -13.38 0.60 -0.41
C TYR A 27 -12.77 0.55 -1.81
N GLY A 28 -13.57 0.88 -2.82
CA GLY A 28 -13.14 1.10 -4.19
C GLY A 28 -13.97 2.23 -4.80
N SER A 29 -13.32 3.15 -5.51
CA SER A 29 -13.96 4.35 -6.04
C SER A 29 -13.23 4.85 -7.29
N ILE A 30 -13.98 5.37 -8.26
CA ILE A 30 -13.48 6.21 -9.35
C ILE A 30 -13.97 7.63 -9.03
N TRP A 31 -13.07 8.61 -8.98
CA TRP A 31 -13.42 9.99 -8.64
C TRP A 31 -12.44 10.98 -9.28
N ASP A 32 -12.84 12.24 -9.39
CA ASP A 32 -12.01 13.31 -9.95
C ASP A 32 -11.08 13.92 -8.88
N ALA A 33 -9.78 13.69 -9.07
CA ALA A 33 -8.70 14.20 -8.23
C ALA A 33 -7.80 15.20 -8.97
N SER A 34 -8.37 16.00 -9.89
CA SER A 34 -7.65 16.96 -10.75
C SER A 34 -6.74 17.94 -10.02
N SER A 35 -6.95 18.19 -8.73
CA SER A 35 -6.08 19.06 -7.93
C SER A 35 -4.69 18.49 -7.66
N TRP A 36 -4.47 17.17 -7.80
CA TRP A 36 -3.17 16.56 -7.48
C TRP A 36 -2.78 15.31 -8.29
N ALA A 37 -3.74 14.59 -8.90
CA ALA A 37 -3.50 13.24 -9.43
C ALA A 37 -2.44 13.13 -10.53
N THR A 38 -2.46 14.04 -11.51
CA THR A 38 -1.58 13.97 -12.68
C THR A 38 -0.62 15.16 -12.68
N GLU A 39 0.68 14.88 -12.56
CA GLU A 39 1.75 15.90 -12.56
C GLU A 39 1.51 17.01 -11.52
N ASN A 40 1.19 16.60 -10.28
CA ASN A 40 0.82 17.50 -9.18
C ASN A 40 -0.35 18.45 -9.52
N GLY A 41 -1.31 17.98 -10.32
CA GLY A 41 -2.50 18.74 -10.72
C GLY A 41 -2.31 19.62 -11.96
N ARG A 42 -1.17 19.51 -12.65
CA ARG A 42 -0.90 20.24 -13.91
C ARG A 42 -1.88 19.84 -15.01
N TYR A 43 -2.21 18.54 -15.11
CA TYR A 43 -3.17 18.03 -16.08
C TYR A 43 -4.46 17.61 -15.37
N LYS A 44 -5.57 18.24 -15.76
CA LYS A 44 -6.90 18.01 -15.17
C LYS A 44 -7.71 17.00 -15.99
N ALA A 45 -8.71 16.39 -15.37
CA ALA A 45 -9.64 15.51 -16.05
C ALA A 45 -10.34 16.26 -17.20
N ASP A 46 -10.23 15.73 -18.41
CA ASP A 46 -10.92 16.26 -19.56
C ASP A 46 -12.17 15.43 -19.83
N TYR A 47 -13.31 15.95 -19.40
CA TYR A 47 -14.61 15.28 -19.47
C TYR A 47 -15.13 15.09 -20.90
N ARG A 48 -14.46 15.63 -21.92
CA ARG A 48 -14.76 15.27 -23.32
C ARG A 48 -14.43 13.81 -23.63
N TYR A 49 -13.56 13.17 -22.85
CA TYR A 49 -13.21 11.76 -22.98
C TYR A 49 -14.06 10.83 -22.09
N GLN A 50 -15.16 11.33 -21.53
CA GLN A 50 -16.04 10.51 -20.71
C GLN A 50 -16.76 9.42 -21.54
N PRO A 51 -17.14 8.28 -20.93
CA PRO A 51 -17.04 7.94 -19.51
C PRO A 51 -15.67 7.40 -19.09
N PHE A 52 -15.26 7.71 -17.86
CA PHE A 52 -14.09 7.09 -17.21
C PHE A 52 -14.53 5.82 -16.47
N VAL A 53 -14.18 4.64 -17.00
CA VAL A 53 -14.67 3.36 -16.49
C VAL A 53 -13.52 2.54 -15.91
N ALA A 54 -13.70 1.99 -14.71
CA ALA A 54 -12.80 0.99 -14.13
C ALA A 54 -13.58 -0.27 -13.82
N TRP A 55 -13.01 -1.41 -14.21
CA TRP A 55 -13.60 -2.72 -14.02
C TRP A 55 -12.91 -3.45 -12.87
N PHE A 56 -13.69 -3.87 -11.88
CA PHE A 56 -13.22 -4.67 -10.76
C PHE A 56 -13.80 -6.07 -10.87
N SER A 57 -12.95 -7.08 -10.74
CA SER A 57 -13.35 -8.47 -10.77
C SER A 57 -12.50 -9.29 -9.81
N ARG A 58 -12.90 -10.54 -9.53
CA ARG A 58 -12.16 -11.47 -8.67
C ARG A 58 -11.88 -10.89 -7.28
N PHE A 59 -12.93 -10.43 -6.60
CA PHE A 59 -12.81 -9.95 -5.22
C PHE A 59 -12.35 -11.08 -4.30
N ILE A 60 -11.18 -10.91 -3.69
CA ILE A 60 -10.61 -11.85 -2.72
C ILE A 60 -10.55 -11.13 -1.38
N MET A 61 -11.41 -11.55 -0.44
CA MET A 61 -11.39 -11.08 0.94
C MET A 61 -11.03 -12.25 1.85
N ARG A 62 -9.80 -12.24 2.35
CA ARG A 62 -9.29 -13.28 3.26
C ARG A 62 -8.65 -12.61 4.48
N GLY A 63 -9.33 -12.68 5.61
CA GLY A 63 -8.92 -12.04 6.85
C GLY A 63 -9.95 -12.26 7.95
N CYS A 64 -9.74 -11.63 9.10
CA CYS A 64 -10.66 -11.67 10.22
C CYS A 64 -11.50 -10.40 10.22
N SER A 65 -12.83 -10.54 10.33
CA SER A 65 -13.72 -9.40 10.57
C SER A 65 -13.51 -8.86 12.00
N ALA A 66 -13.98 -7.64 12.25
CA ALA A 66 -13.90 -7.00 13.57
C ALA A 66 -14.62 -7.80 14.67
N TYR A 67 -15.59 -8.62 14.27
CA TYR A 67 -16.44 -9.44 15.15
C TYR A 67 -16.09 -10.93 15.08
N ALA A 68 -14.98 -11.28 14.44
CA ALA A 68 -14.54 -12.67 14.33
C ALA A 68 -14.17 -13.25 15.70
N PRO A 69 -14.36 -14.56 15.92
CA PRO A 69 -13.91 -15.20 17.14
C PRO A 69 -12.38 -15.13 17.27
N MET A 70 -11.86 -15.23 18.50
CA MET A 70 -10.41 -15.18 18.76
C MET A 70 -9.62 -16.29 18.03
N THR A 71 -10.29 -17.36 17.62
CA THR A 71 -9.71 -18.45 16.84
C THR A 71 -9.42 -18.08 15.39
N CYS A 72 -9.98 -16.98 14.89
CA CYS A 72 -9.73 -16.51 13.54
C CYS A 72 -8.26 -16.13 13.37
N ARG A 73 -7.61 -16.72 12.36
CA ARG A 73 -6.24 -16.38 11.97
C ARG A 73 -6.27 -15.58 10.68
N HIS A 74 -5.52 -14.48 10.67
CA HIS A 74 -5.31 -13.72 9.45
C HIS A 74 -4.56 -14.57 8.42
N VAL A 75 -4.87 -14.38 7.14
CA VAL A 75 -4.10 -15.04 6.07
C VAL A 75 -2.76 -14.35 5.94
N ALA A 76 -1.69 -15.16 5.94
CA ALA A 76 -0.35 -14.65 5.77
C ALA A 76 -0.20 -14.03 4.37
N GLY A 77 0.35 -12.82 4.31
CA GLY A 77 0.70 -12.16 3.04
C GLY A 77 1.92 -12.77 2.34
N SER A 78 2.57 -13.78 2.93
CA SER A 78 3.74 -14.48 2.38
C SER A 78 3.70 -15.96 2.74
N PRO A 79 4.30 -16.85 1.90
CA PRO A 79 4.49 -18.26 2.24
C PRO A 79 5.19 -18.50 3.58
N VAL A 80 6.03 -17.56 4.04
CA VAL A 80 6.71 -17.66 5.36
C VAL A 80 5.83 -17.21 6.52
N GLY A 81 4.52 -17.00 6.31
CA GLY A 81 3.62 -16.74 7.42
C GLY A 81 3.86 -15.38 8.08
N ALA A 82 3.84 -15.38 9.41
CA ALA A 82 4.13 -14.21 10.25
C ALA A 82 5.60 -13.75 10.20
N PHE A 83 6.51 -14.54 9.61
CA PHE A 83 7.95 -14.24 9.54
C PHE A 83 8.32 -13.27 8.40
N GLY A 84 7.33 -12.77 7.65
CA GLY A 84 7.52 -11.76 6.60
C GLY A 84 7.77 -12.37 5.21
N LEU A 85 8.39 -11.59 4.31
CA LEU A 85 8.65 -12.01 2.93
C LEU A 85 9.79 -13.04 2.84
N THR A 86 9.68 -14.00 1.91
CA THR A 86 10.79 -14.89 1.51
C THR A 86 11.96 -14.07 0.94
N TYR A 87 13.16 -14.66 0.91
CA TYR A 87 14.32 -14.04 0.26
C TYR A 87 14.03 -13.66 -1.21
N ARG A 88 13.42 -14.57 -1.98
CA ARG A 88 13.03 -14.32 -3.37
C ARG A 88 12.02 -13.19 -3.49
N GLN A 89 11.05 -13.12 -2.59
CA GLN A 89 10.07 -12.02 -2.53
C GLN A 89 10.74 -10.67 -2.21
N ARG A 90 11.76 -10.64 -1.33
CA ARG A 90 12.52 -9.42 -1.08
C ARG A 90 13.29 -8.97 -2.32
N LEU A 91 13.93 -9.89 -3.04
CA LEU A 91 14.64 -9.58 -4.28
C LEU A 91 13.70 -9.01 -5.35
N THR A 92 12.52 -9.60 -5.55
CA THR A 92 11.56 -9.08 -6.53
C THR A 92 10.99 -7.73 -6.11
N MET A 93 10.77 -7.49 -4.81
CA MET A 93 10.42 -6.17 -4.30
C MET A 93 11.52 -5.14 -4.57
N HIS A 94 12.79 -5.49 -4.30
CA HIS A 94 13.90 -4.58 -4.57
C HIS A 94 14.05 -4.28 -6.05
N TRP A 95 13.83 -5.27 -6.93
CA TRP A 95 13.77 -5.04 -8.37
C TRP A 95 12.64 -4.06 -8.73
N ALA A 96 11.41 -4.30 -8.23
CA ALA A 96 10.28 -3.41 -8.51
C ALA A 96 10.55 -1.98 -8.04
N GLN A 97 11.12 -1.82 -6.85
CA GLN A 97 11.50 -0.53 -6.29
C GLN A 97 12.64 0.14 -7.06
N ARG A 98 13.64 -0.63 -7.50
CA ARG A 98 14.80 -0.09 -8.23
C ARG A 98 14.42 0.45 -9.60
N TYR A 99 13.52 -0.23 -10.31
CA TYR A 99 13.23 0.07 -11.70
C TYR A 99 11.93 0.85 -11.92
N TYR A 100 10.98 0.82 -10.98
CA TYR A 100 9.64 1.40 -11.19
C TYR A 100 9.19 2.39 -10.11
N MET A 101 9.94 2.56 -9.01
CA MET A 101 9.58 3.53 -7.98
C MET A 101 10.03 4.93 -8.38
N VAL A 102 9.07 5.82 -8.62
CA VAL A 102 9.32 7.22 -8.99
C VAL A 102 9.29 8.17 -7.79
N TYR A 103 8.71 7.76 -6.66
CA TYR A 103 8.61 8.57 -5.45
C TYR A 103 8.65 7.69 -4.19
N ASP A 104 9.38 8.16 -3.18
CA ASP A 104 9.46 7.55 -1.85
C ASP A 104 9.55 8.67 -0.80
N TYR A 105 8.50 8.78 0.03
CA TYR A 105 8.44 9.80 1.09
C TYR A 105 9.56 9.68 2.12
N CYS A 106 10.15 8.50 2.33
CA CYS A 106 11.32 8.36 3.20
C CYS A 106 12.58 8.98 2.58
N LYS A 107 12.64 9.15 1.26
CA LYS A 107 13.78 9.76 0.54
C LYS A 107 13.55 11.21 0.16
N ASP A 108 12.35 11.73 0.38
CA ASP A 108 12.05 13.14 0.19
C ASP A 108 12.57 13.95 1.40
N TYR A 109 13.58 14.80 1.15
CA TYR A 109 14.19 15.64 2.17
C TYR A 109 13.42 16.95 2.40
N THR A 110 12.43 17.27 1.55
CA THR A 110 11.57 18.44 1.71
C THR A 110 10.45 18.21 2.71
N ARG A 111 10.16 16.95 3.04
CA ARG A 111 9.16 16.55 4.03
C ARG A 111 9.74 16.61 5.43
N ASP A 112 8.91 17.05 6.38
CA ASP A 112 9.26 16.98 7.81
C ASP A 112 9.33 15.52 8.27
N ARG A 113 10.55 15.07 8.57
CA ARG A 113 10.85 13.70 9.01
C ARG A 113 10.46 13.43 10.45
N SER A 114 10.23 14.47 11.26
CA SER A 114 9.74 14.29 12.63
C SER A 114 8.35 13.66 12.67
N LEU A 115 7.57 13.86 11.59
CA LEU A 115 6.23 13.29 11.41
C LEU A 115 6.23 11.86 10.86
N THR A 116 7.37 11.38 10.35
CA THR A 116 7.53 10.04 9.76
C THR A 116 8.69 9.26 10.40
N PRO A 117 8.64 9.04 11.73
CA PRO A 117 9.74 8.41 12.46
C PRO A 117 9.99 6.96 12.03
N GLU A 118 9.04 6.29 11.38
CA GLU A 118 9.20 4.94 10.87
C GLU A 118 10.22 4.82 9.73
N CYS A 119 10.53 5.90 9.02
CA CYS A 119 11.55 5.87 7.97
C CYS A 119 12.97 5.69 8.55
N TRP A 120 13.19 6.12 9.80
CA TRP A 120 14.53 6.28 10.38
C TRP A 120 14.74 5.50 11.67
N SER A 121 13.67 4.96 12.27
CA SER A 121 13.82 4.10 13.44
C SER A 121 14.66 2.88 13.05
N ARG A 122 15.87 2.80 13.60
CA ARG A 122 16.78 1.66 13.40
C ARG A 122 16.14 0.39 13.95
N HIS A 123 16.40 -0.73 13.26
CA HIS A 123 16.17 -2.06 13.81
C HIS A 123 17.21 -2.37 14.89
#